data_AF-C6TP61-F1
#
_entry.id   AF-C6TP61-F1
#
_cell.length_a   1.000
_cell.length_b   1.000
_cell.length_c   1.000
_cell.angle_alpha   90.00
_cell.angle_beta   90.00
_cell.angle_gamma   90.00
#
_symmetry.space_group_name_H-M   'P 1'
#
loop_
_entity.id
_entity.type
_entity.pdbx_description
1 polymer ?
#
loop_
_entity_poly.entity_id
_entity_poly.type
_entity_poly.pdbx_seq_one_letter_code
_entity_poly.pdbx_strand_id
1 'polypeptide(L)'
;METSATTKTTTLTTPAKLYGKDLSEYDDVDVESLLAQLSPEEITILAKEVDPDDNFLPPDQRNSYECTKEATGPLNRKQLIEHINKQAIETPDQPEFEPFVQGKVRGKKWVPPPRDARDIEAEEQIAIDMGEEYEHALNDATQEEIIDLAAILGFHSMMNQDQYHASLLNKGQPVGLGWDGITKSTQQKLFPMDPPNNTDVEESIKRVKDDDSKLIDLNLNNIKVLP
;
A
#
# COMPACT_ATOMS: atom_id res chain seq x y z
N MET A 1 -34.67 20.72 60.85
CA MET A 1 -33.49 21.38 60.29
C MET A 1 -33.14 20.59 59.03
N GLU A 2 -33.61 21.05 57.87
CA GLU A 2 -32.90 22.02 56.99
C GLU A 2 -31.87 21.26 56.14
N THR A 3 -31.84 21.30 54.80
CA THR A 3 -32.38 22.23 53.80
C THR A 3 -32.55 21.51 52.45
N SER A 4 -33.70 21.67 51.79
CA SER A 4 -33.84 21.45 50.35
C SER A 4 -33.36 22.71 49.62
N ALA A 5 -32.27 22.61 48.87
CA ALA A 5 -31.79 23.69 48.03
C ALA A 5 -32.22 23.42 46.57
N THR A 6 -33.41 23.92 46.20
CA THR A 6 -33.82 24.02 44.80
C THR A 6 -33.30 25.34 44.25
N THR A 7 -32.21 25.29 43.49
CA THR A 7 -31.71 26.46 42.75
C THR A 7 -32.45 26.56 41.43
N LYS A 8 -33.42 27.48 41.34
CA LYS A 8 -34.05 27.85 40.06
C LYS A 8 -33.14 28.83 39.33
N THR A 9 -32.43 28.36 38.31
CA THR A 9 -31.71 29.22 37.37
C THR A 9 -32.69 29.74 36.33
N THR A 10 -33.06 31.02 36.45
CA THR A 10 -33.87 31.72 35.44
C THR A 10 -32.97 32.17 34.29
N THR A 11 -32.89 31.37 33.23
CA THR A 11 -32.30 31.78 31.95
C THR A 11 -33.38 32.40 31.07
N LEU A 12 -33.18 33.67 30.70
CA LEU A 12 -34.04 34.45 29.79
C LEU A 12 -33.86 33.96 28.34
N THR A 13 -34.39 32.78 28.04
CA THR A 13 -34.52 32.29 26.66
C THR A 13 -35.85 31.57 26.59
N THR A 14 -36.71 31.98 25.66
CA THR A 14 -38.02 31.37 25.42
C THR A 14 -37.87 29.84 25.50
N PRO A 15 -38.58 29.14 26.40
CA PRO A 15 -38.43 27.70 26.49
C PRO A 15 -38.80 27.13 25.12
N ALA A 16 -37.85 26.43 24.49
CA ALA A 16 -38.16 25.66 23.31
C ALA A 16 -39.36 24.78 23.67
N LYS A 17 -40.39 24.72 22.82
CA LYS A 17 -41.52 23.82 23.08
C LYS A 17 -41.28 22.58 22.25
N LEU A 18 -41.11 21.44 22.90
CA LEU A 18 -40.97 20.15 22.22
C LEU A 18 -42.35 19.51 22.15
N TYR A 19 -42.86 19.30 20.93
CA TYR A 19 -44.23 18.83 20.67
C TYR A 19 -45.33 19.61 21.41
N GLY A 20 -45.14 20.93 21.55
CA GLY A 20 -46.15 21.82 22.15
C GLY A 20 -46.21 21.82 23.67
N LYS A 21 -45.33 21.08 24.35
CA LYS A 21 -45.16 21.07 25.82
C LYS A 21 -43.88 21.76 26.26
N ASP A 22 -43.87 22.29 27.48
CA ASP A 22 -42.68 22.90 28.09
C ASP A 22 -41.65 21.82 28.46
N LEU A 23 -40.35 22.09 28.27
CA LEU A 23 -39.27 21.10 28.49
C LEU A 23 -39.29 20.48 29.90
N SER A 24 -39.70 21.25 30.91
CA SER A 24 -39.77 20.79 32.30
C SER A 24 -40.77 19.65 32.51
N GLU A 25 -41.75 19.46 31.62
CA GLU A 25 -42.68 18.32 31.69
C GLU A 25 -42.01 17.00 31.32
N TYR A 26 -40.88 17.04 30.60
CA TYR A 26 -40.12 15.86 30.20
C TYR A 26 -39.02 15.50 31.21
N ASP A 27 -38.65 16.41 32.12
CA ASP A 27 -37.62 16.18 33.14
C ASP A 27 -38.03 15.13 34.18
N ASP A 28 -39.33 15.00 34.45
CA ASP A 28 -39.91 14.08 35.45
C ASP A 28 -40.55 12.81 34.83
N VAL A 29 -40.36 12.56 33.53
CA VAL A 29 -40.94 11.39 32.87
C VAL A 29 -40.16 10.14 33.24
N ASP A 30 -40.86 9.13 33.78
CA ASP A 30 -40.27 7.84 34.11
C ASP A 30 -39.85 7.09 32.84
N VAL A 31 -38.54 6.95 32.68
CA VAL A 31 -37.91 6.27 31.53
C VAL A 31 -38.35 4.80 31.47
N GLU A 32 -38.55 4.15 32.61
CA GLU A 32 -38.98 2.75 32.66
C GLU A 32 -40.40 2.58 32.10
N SER A 33 -41.30 3.51 32.42
CA SER A 33 -42.66 3.53 31.85
C SER A 33 -42.67 3.76 30.35
N LEU A 34 -41.72 4.52 29.80
CA LEU A 34 -41.59 4.72 28.35
C LEU A 34 -41.07 3.44 27.67
N LEU A 35 -40.03 2.83 28.24
CA LEU A 35 -39.46 1.58 27.74
C LEU A 35 -40.48 0.43 27.76
N ALA A 36 -41.34 0.37 28.78
CA ALA A 36 -42.39 -0.64 28.88
C ALA A 36 -43.52 -0.50 27.84
N GLN A 37 -43.68 0.69 27.23
CA GLN A 37 -44.68 0.93 26.17
C GLN A 37 -44.17 0.58 24.76
N LEU A 38 -42.84 0.44 24.59
CA LEU A 38 -42.24 0.06 23.32
C LEU A 38 -42.34 -1.44 23.07
N SER A 39 -42.57 -1.81 21.82
CA SER A 39 -42.49 -3.21 21.39
C SER A 39 -41.03 -3.70 21.42
N PRO A 40 -40.79 -5.02 21.56
CA PRO A 40 -39.42 -5.56 21.55
C PRO A 40 -38.64 -5.24 20.27
N GLU A 41 -39.34 -5.07 19.14
CA GLU A 41 -38.72 -4.67 17.87
C GLU A 41 -38.26 -3.21 17.89
N GLU A 42 -39.07 -2.30 18.43
CA GLU A 42 -38.70 -0.88 18.54
C GLU A 42 -37.59 -0.65 19.58
N ILE A 43 -37.59 -1.39 20.69
CA ILE A 43 -36.47 -1.40 21.65
C ILE A 43 -35.17 -1.82 20.96
N THR A 44 -35.26 -2.82 20.08
CA THR A 44 -34.10 -3.31 19.32
C THR A 44 -33.63 -2.27 18.30
N ILE A 45 -34.53 -1.52 17.67
CA ILE A 45 -34.18 -0.42 16.75
C ILE A 45 -33.52 0.74 17.51
N LEU A 46 -34.08 1.15 18.65
CA LEU A 46 -33.50 2.20 19.50
C LEU A 46 -32.09 1.84 19.98
N ALA A 47 -31.85 0.57 20.29
CA ALA A 47 -30.52 0.07 20.64
C ALA A 47 -29.53 0.07 19.45
N LYS A 48 -30.00 0.16 18.21
CA LYS A 48 -29.17 0.18 16.98
C LYS A 48 -28.84 1.59 16.49
N GLU A 49 -29.66 2.59 16.82
CA GLU A 49 -29.45 3.99 16.42
C GLU A 49 -28.39 4.73 17.27
N VAL A 50 -27.46 4.00 17.87
CA VAL A 50 -26.30 4.60 18.56
C VAL A 50 -25.36 5.17 17.52
N ASP A 51 -25.01 6.45 17.66
CA ASP A 51 -24.06 7.11 16.77
C ASP A 51 -22.71 6.38 16.83
N PRO A 52 -22.19 5.83 15.70
CA PRO A 52 -20.90 5.15 15.68
C PRO A 52 -19.74 6.06 16.09
N ASP A 53 -19.93 7.37 16.09
CA ASP A 53 -18.96 8.38 16.51
C ASP A 53 -19.19 8.91 17.95
N ASP A 54 -20.09 8.30 18.74
CA ASP A 54 -20.33 8.73 20.12
C ASP A 54 -19.10 8.50 21.04
N ASN A 55 -18.46 9.61 21.43
CA ASN A 55 -17.27 9.60 22.29
C ASN A 55 -17.52 9.15 23.73
N PHE A 56 -18.76 9.14 24.21
CA PHE A 56 -19.11 8.70 25.56
C PHE A 56 -19.29 7.19 25.67
N LEU A 57 -19.49 6.49 24.55
CA LEU A 57 -19.48 5.03 24.50
C LEU A 57 -18.09 4.50 24.17
N PRO A 58 -17.65 3.41 24.84
CA PRO A 58 -16.43 2.71 24.44
C PRO A 58 -16.60 2.14 23.02
N PRO A 59 -15.52 2.03 22.22
CA PRO A 59 -15.60 1.57 20.82
C PRO A 59 -16.35 0.25 20.61
N ASP A 60 -16.27 -0.67 21.57
CA ASP A 60 -16.94 -1.97 21.55
C ASP A 60 -18.48 -1.89 21.68
N GLN A 61 -19.01 -0.76 22.18
CA GLN A 61 -20.44 -0.53 22.36
C GLN A 61 -21.05 0.40 21.29
N ARG A 62 -20.22 0.95 20.40
CA ARG A 62 -20.67 1.81 19.29
C ARG A 62 -21.24 1.02 18.12
N ASN A 63 -20.92 -0.27 18.02
CA ASN A 63 -21.42 -1.17 16.98
C ASN A 63 -21.88 -2.49 17.60
N SER A 64 -23.19 -2.73 17.66
CA SER A 64 -23.72 -4.03 18.07
C SER A 64 -23.54 -5.06 16.94
N TYR A 65 -22.84 -6.16 17.23
CA TYR A 65 -22.69 -7.24 16.26
C TYR A 65 -24.01 -8.02 16.13
N GLU A 66 -24.68 -7.87 14.99
CA GLU A 66 -25.86 -8.65 14.63
C GLU A 66 -25.60 -9.42 13.34
N CYS A 67 -25.30 -10.71 13.47
CA CYS A 67 -25.28 -11.62 12.34
C CYS A 67 -26.34 -12.71 12.57
N THR A 68 -27.44 -12.62 11.84
CA THR A 68 -28.50 -13.65 11.83
C THR A 68 -28.10 -14.89 11.03
N LYS A 69 -26.93 -14.86 10.37
CA LYS A 69 -26.45 -15.95 9.52
C LYS A 69 -25.57 -16.88 10.35
N GLU A 70 -25.89 -18.16 10.31
CA GLU A 70 -25.03 -19.21 10.88
C GLU A 70 -23.69 -19.30 10.13
N ALA A 71 -22.66 -19.81 10.81
CA ALA A 71 -21.35 -20.00 10.20
C ALA A 71 -21.42 -21.00 9.04
N THR A 72 -20.99 -20.59 7.84
CA THR A 72 -21.13 -21.37 6.60
C THR A 72 -20.04 -22.43 6.40
N GLY A 73 -19.23 -22.73 7.43
CA GLY A 73 -18.16 -23.73 7.37
C GLY A 73 -16.95 -23.27 6.52
N PRO A 74 -16.11 -24.21 6.05
CA PRO A 74 -14.93 -23.87 5.24
C PRO A 74 -15.32 -23.26 3.88
N LEU A 75 -14.56 -22.25 3.45
CA LEU A 75 -14.86 -21.45 2.26
C LEU A 75 -14.97 -22.29 0.98
N ASN A 76 -16.17 -22.33 0.40
CA ASN A 76 -16.39 -22.87 -0.94
C ASN A 76 -16.20 -21.79 -2.02
N ARG A 77 -14.97 -21.65 -2.51
CA ARG A 77 -14.61 -20.61 -3.51
C ARG A 77 -15.44 -20.69 -4.80
N LYS A 78 -15.83 -21.89 -5.25
CA LYS A 78 -16.59 -22.06 -6.50
C LYS A 78 -17.98 -21.43 -6.40
N GLN A 79 -18.69 -21.71 -5.29
CA GLN A 79 -20.00 -21.16 -5.01
C GLN A 79 -19.96 -19.64 -4.85
N LEU A 80 -18.92 -19.11 -4.20
CA LEU A 80 -18.73 -17.67 -4.07
C LEU A 80 -18.55 -16.99 -5.44
N ILE A 81 -17.70 -17.54 -6.30
CA ILE A 81 -17.45 -16.98 -7.64
C ILE A 81 -18.72 -17.02 -8.49
N GLU A 82 -19.47 -18.13 -8.45
CA GLU A 82 -20.74 -18.26 -9.16
C GLU A 82 -21.78 -17.23 -8.68
N HIS A 83 -21.87 -17.01 -7.36
CA HIS A 83 -22.74 -15.99 -6.78
C HIS A 83 -22.36 -14.57 -7.23
N ILE A 84 -21.06 -14.24 -7.20
CA ILE A 84 -20.56 -12.93 -7.64
C ILE A 84 -20.86 -12.72 -9.14
N ASN A 85 -20.60 -13.73 -9.97
CA ASN A 85 -20.87 -13.65 -11.40
C ASN A 85 -22.37 -13.46 -11.68
N LYS A 86 -23.23 -14.18 -10.96
CA LYS A 86 -24.68 -14.03 -11.06
C LYS A 86 -25.11 -12.61 -10.67
N GLN A 87 -24.61 -12.09 -9.55
CA GLN A 87 -24.91 -10.75 -9.10
C GLN A 87 -24.44 -9.69 -10.10
N ALA A 88 -23.26 -9.86 -10.70
CA ALA A 88 -22.73 -8.94 -11.70
C ALA A 88 -23.58 -8.91 -12.98
N ILE A 89 -24.15 -10.04 -13.40
CA ILE A 89 -25.02 -10.12 -14.58
C ILE A 89 -26.42 -9.58 -14.29
N GLU A 90 -26.94 -9.81 -13.08
CA GLU A 90 -28.30 -9.42 -12.70
C GLU A 90 -28.42 -7.95 -12.28
N THR A 91 -27.32 -7.32 -11.83
CA THR A 91 -27.33 -5.92 -11.40
C THR A 91 -27.49 -5.03 -12.64
N PRO A 92 -28.60 -4.27 -12.76
CA PRO A 92 -28.80 -3.40 -13.91
C PRO A 92 -27.84 -2.21 -13.87
N ASP A 93 -27.41 -1.75 -15.04
CA ASP A 93 -26.63 -0.53 -15.18
C ASP A 93 -27.45 0.66 -14.65
N GLN A 94 -26.83 1.47 -13.78
CA GLN A 94 -27.46 2.70 -13.33
C GLN A 94 -27.43 3.74 -14.46
N PRO A 95 -28.58 4.34 -14.82
CA PRO A 95 -28.60 5.35 -15.87
C PRO A 95 -27.78 6.57 -15.46
N GLU A 96 -26.86 7.00 -16.33
CA GLU A 96 -26.11 8.25 -16.14
C GLU A 96 -27.09 9.44 -16.15
N PHE A 97 -27.11 10.23 -15.06
CA PHE A 97 -27.94 11.44 -14.98
C PHE A 97 -27.52 12.49 -16.03
N GLU A 98 -26.22 12.57 -16.34
CA GLU A 98 -25.67 13.36 -17.43
C GLU A 98 -24.63 12.49 -18.18
N PRO A 99 -24.89 12.12 -19.46
CA PRO A 99 -23.95 11.29 -20.19
C PRO A 99 -22.61 12.01 -20.40
N PHE A 100 -21.50 11.29 -20.20
CA PHE A 100 -20.18 11.83 -20.51
C PHE A 100 -20.05 12.16 -22.01
N VAL A 101 -19.72 13.42 -22.31
CA VAL A 101 -19.44 13.86 -23.68
C VAL A 101 -17.94 14.05 -23.84
N GLN A 102 -17.33 13.21 -24.67
CA GLN A 102 -15.90 13.31 -24.98
C GLN A 102 -15.56 14.71 -25.53
N GLY A 103 -14.54 15.35 -24.94
CA GLY A 103 -14.10 16.69 -25.34
C GLY A 103 -14.82 17.86 -24.64
N LYS A 104 -15.79 17.61 -23.76
CA LYS A 104 -16.43 18.67 -22.96
C LYS A 104 -15.54 19.08 -21.78
N VAL A 105 -14.67 20.07 -22.02
CA VAL A 105 -13.88 20.70 -20.94
C VAL A 105 -14.77 21.76 -20.25
N ARG A 106 -15.25 21.47 -19.03
CA ARG A 106 -16.09 22.40 -18.23
C ARG A 106 -15.29 23.55 -17.58
N GLY A 107 -13.97 23.49 -17.62
CA GLY A 107 -13.06 24.47 -17.00
C GLY A 107 -12.14 25.18 -18.00
N LYS A 108 -11.37 26.16 -17.54
CA LYS A 108 -10.27 26.73 -18.32
C LYS A 108 -9.15 25.70 -18.41
N LYS A 109 -8.67 25.44 -19.63
CA LYS A 109 -7.45 24.66 -19.82
C LYS A 109 -6.32 25.42 -19.12
N TRP A 110 -5.61 24.74 -18.21
CA TRP A 110 -4.45 25.33 -17.56
C TRP A 110 -3.42 25.71 -18.63
N VAL A 111 -2.91 26.93 -18.55
CA VAL A 111 -1.81 27.42 -19.38
C VAL A 111 -0.62 27.59 -18.44
N PRO A 112 0.53 26.93 -18.70
CA PRO A 112 1.71 27.13 -17.88
C PRO A 112 2.11 28.61 -17.87
N PRO A 113 2.50 29.15 -16.70
CA PRO A 113 3.06 30.50 -16.66
C PRO A 113 4.32 30.56 -17.55
N PRO A 114 4.67 31.74 -18.10
CA PRO A 114 5.94 31.94 -18.77
C PRO A 114 7.08 31.49 -17.84
N ARG A 115 8.06 30.75 -18.39
CA ARG A 115 9.27 30.38 -17.65
C ARG A 115 10.00 31.64 -17.20
N ASP A 116 10.65 31.59 -16.03
CA ASP A 116 11.43 32.72 -15.52
C ASP A 116 12.59 32.98 -16.48
N ALA A 117 12.84 34.26 -16.80
CA ALA A 117 13.94 34.65 -17.67
C ALA A 117 15.29 34.16 -17.12
N ARG A 118 15.42 34.05 -15.79
CA ARG A 118 16.62 33.54 -15.12
C ARG A 118 16.87 32.05 -15.37
N ASP A 119 15.81 31.25 -15.49
CA ASP A 119 15.94 29.82 -15.79
C ASP A 119 16.35 29.64 -17.25
N ILE A 120 15.81 30.46 -18.16
CA ILE A 120 16.17 30.48 -19.59
C ILE A 120 17.63 30.92 -19.75
N GLU A 121 18.04 31.97 -19.06
CA GLU A 121 19.40 32.51 -19.13
C GLU A 121 20.42 31.56 -18.47
N ALA A 122 20.02 30.81 -17.43
CA ALA A 122 20.82 29.74 -16.87
C ALA A 122 20.96 28.56 -17.83
N GLU A 123 19.89 28.12 -18.51
CA GLU A 123 19.95 27.11 -19.56
C GLU A 123 20.85 27.56 -20.73
N GLU A 124 20.75 28.83 -21.16
CA GLU A 124 21.62 29.42 -22.20
C GLU A 124 23.08 29.55 -21.75
N GLN A 125 23.35 29.87 -20.48
CA GLN A 125 24.73 29.91 -19.95
C GLN A 125 25.35 28.53 -19.72
N ILE A 126 24.51 27.50 -19.52
CA ILE A 126 24.95 26.10 -19.40
C ILE A 126 25.14 25.46 -20.77
N ALA A 127 24.66 26.09 -21.86
CA ALA A 127 25.02 25.70 -23.22
C ALA A 127 26.52 25.98 -23.45
N ILE A 128 27.34 25.01 -23.08
CA ILE A 128 28.75 24.97 -23.45
C ILE A 128 28.75 24.86 -24.98
N ASP A 129 29.27 25.86 -25.67
CA ASP A 129 29.53 25.78 -27.12
C ASP A 129 30.58 24.70 -27.36
N MET A 130 30.10 23.47 -27.59
CA MET A 130 30.95 22.31 -27.82
C MET A 130 31.43 22.26 -29.27
N GLY A 131 31.12 23.26 -30.10
CA GLY A 131 31.36 23.26 -31.53
C GLY A 131 30.38 22.35 -32.29
N GLU A 132 29.93 22.81 -33.46
CA GLU A 132 28.91 22.14 -34.28
C GLU A 132 29.20 20.64 -34.52
N GLU A 133 30.47 20.27 -34.68
CA GLU A 133 30.87 18.87 -34.93
C GLU A 133 30.59 17.93 -33.75
N TYR A 134 30.84 18.36 -32.50
CA TYR A 134 30.60 17.53 -31.31
C TYR A 134 29.12 17.52 -30.92
N GLU A 135 28.40 18.62 -31.11
CA GLU A 135 26.95 18.67 -30.92
C GLU A 135 26.23 17.76 -31.91
N HIS A 136 26.64 17.76 -33.19
CA HIS A 136 26.10 16.82 -34.18
C HIS A 136 26.44 15.37 -33.82
N ALA A 137 27.68 15.07 -33.43
CA ALA A 137 28.07 13.72 -33.04
C ALA A 137 27.30 13.21 -31.80
N LEU A 138 27.02 14.07 -30.81
CA LEU A 138 26.23 13.71 -29.63
C LEU A 138 24.74 13.55 -29.94
N ASN A 139 24.18 14.35 -30.86
CA ASN A 139 22.78 14.25 -31.27
C ASN A 139 22.51 13.04 -32.17
N ASP A 140 23.47 12.67 -33.03
CA ASP A 140 23.36 11.53 -33.94
C ASP A 140 23.80 10.20 -33.29
N ALA A 141 24.50 10.25 -32.15
CA ALA A 141 24.92 9.07 -31.42
C ALA A 141 23.72 8.27 -30.91
N THR A 142 23.80 6.95 -31.05
CA THR A 142 22.80 6.05 -30.49
C THR A 142 22.89 6.00 -28.98
N GLN A 143 21.79 5.65 -28.32
CA GLN A 143 21.74 5.58 -26.85
C GLN A 143 22.77 4.61 -26.26
N GLU A 144 23.10 3.53 -26.99
CA GLU A 144 24.12 2.55 -26.59
C GLU A 144 25.52 3.16 -26.60
N GLU A 145 25.86 3.92 -27.65
CA GLU A 145 27.14 4.63 -27.77
C GLU A 145 27.31 5.71 -26.69
N ILE A 146 26.23 6.44 -26.37
CA ILE A 146 26.23 7.43 -25.29
C ILE A 146 26.50 6.77 -23.93
N ILE A 147 25.95 5.57 -23.71
CA ILE A 147 26.18 4.83 -22.46
C ILE A 147 27.62 4.31 -22.41
N ASP A 148 28.16 3.79 -23.50
CA ASP A 148 29.56 3.35 -23.55
C ASP A 148 30.53 4.52 -23.32
N LEU A 149 30.26 5.69 -23.90
CA LEU A 149 31.02 6.91 -23.65
C LEU A 149 31.01 7.31 -22.17
N ALA A 150 29.84 7.29 -21.54
CA ALA A 150 29.72 7.65 -20.13
C ALA A 150 30.33 6.59 -19.19
N ALA A 151 30.39 5.32 -19.59
CA ALA A 151 31.15 4.29 -18.86
C ALA A 151 32.66 4.51 -18.92
N ILE A 152 33.21 4.85 -20.10
CA ILE A 152 34.64 5.20 -20.28
C ILE A 152 34.99 6.47 -19.51
N LEU A 153 34.09 7.45 -19.50
CA LEU A 153 34.27 8.74 -18.81
C LEU A 153 34.06 8.64 -17.29
N GLY A 154 33.60 7.49 -16.78
CA GLY A 154 33.46 7.22 -15.35
C GLY A 154 32.17 7.73 -14.71
N PHE A 155 31.14 8.03 -15.51
CA PHE A 155 29.82 8.45 -15.02
C PHE A 155 28.95 7.28 -14.52
N HIS A 156 29.41 6.62 -13.45
CA HIS A 156 28.69 5.49 -12.85
C HIS A 156 27.35 5.88 -12.21
N SER A 157 27.17 7.15 -11.80
CA SER A 157 25.96 7.63 -11.11
C SER A 157 24.74 7.79 -12.02
N MET A 158 24.93 7.77 -13.34
CA MET A 158 23.85 7.92 -14.33
C MET A 158 23.39 6.58 -14.92
N MET A 159 23.87 5.45 -14.39
CA MET A 159 23.67 4.12 -14.97
C MET A 159 23.35 3.08 -13.90
N ASN A 160 22.60 2.05 -14.28
CA ASN A 160 22.40 0.89 -13.44
C ASN A 160 23.68 0.01 -13.42
N GLN A 161 23.91 -0.71 -12.33
CA GLN A 161 25.13 -1.49 -12.12
C GLN A 161 25.32 -2.59 -13.19
N ASP A 162 24.23 -3.17 -13.69
CA ASP A 162 24.26 -4.15 -14.77
C ASP A 162 24.64 -3.52 -16.12
N GLN A 163 24.18 -2.30 -16.42
CA GLN A 163 24.55 -1.56 -17.63
C GLN A 163 26.02 -1.16 -17.61
N TYR A 164 26.49 -0.64 -16.47
CA TYR A 164 27.89 -0.27 -16.27
C TYR A 164 28.82 -1.47 -16.46
N HIS A 165 28.48 -2.62 -15.86
CA HIS A 165 29.29 -3.83 -15.99
C HIS A 165 29.23 -4.44 -17.40
N ALA A 166 28.09 -4.37 -18.09
CA ALA A 166 27.96 -4.82 -19.47
C ALA A 166 28.81 -3.99 -20.45
N SER A 167 28.86 -2.67 -20.25
CA SER A 167 29.69 -1.75 -21.03
C SER A 167 31.19 -2.00 -20.78
N LEU A 168 31.60 -2.15 -19.51
CA LEU A 168 33.00 -2.46 -19.16
C LEU A 168 33.48 -3.79 -19.76
N LEU A 169 32.59 -4.79 -19.84
CA LEU A 169 32.90 -6.10 -20.40
C LEU A 169 32.72 -6.20 -21.93
N ASN A 170 32.34 -5.11 -22.60
CA ASN A 170 32.06 -5.05 -24.03
C ASN A 170 31.10 -6.16 -24.50
N LYS A 171 30.06 -6.43 -23.68
CA LYS A 171 29.10 -7.52 -23.92
C LYS A 171 27.82 -7.09 -24.65
N GLY A 172 27.74 -5.83 -25.07
CA GLY A 172 26.53 -5.23 -25.61
C GLY A 172 25.48 -5.01 -24.51
N GLN A 173 24.64 -3.99 -24.67
CA GLN A 173 23.62 -3.69 -23.67
C GLN A 173 22.39 -4.60 -23.81
N PRO A 174 21.77 -5.00 -22.68
CA PRO A 174 20.54 -5.77 -22.72
C PRO A 174 19.39 -4.91 -23.30
N VAL A 175 18.72 -5.44 -24.33
CA VAL A 175 17.60 -4.79 -25.04
C VAL A 175 16.47 -4.43 -24.08
N GLY A 176 16.03 -3.16 -24.10
CA GLY A 176 14.92 -2.66 -23.28
C GLY A 176 15.32 -2.10 -21.91
N LEU A 177 16.62 -2.09 -21.59
CA LEU A 177 17.18 -1.43 -20.42
C LEU A 177 17.87 -0.13 -20.87
N GLY A 178 17.08 0.82 -21.38
CA GLY A 178 17.60 2.12 -21.83
C GLY A 178 17.72 3.15 -20.70
N TRP A 179 18.03 4.40 -21.04
CA TRP A 179 17.93 5.56 -20.11
C TRP A 179 16.51 5.71 -19.53
N ASP A 180 15.49 5.39 -20.33
CA ASP A 180 14.07 5.34 -19.93
C ASP A 180 13.63 3.95 -19.41
N GLY A 181 14.58 3.04 -19.21
CA GLY A 181 14.32 1.70 -18.74
C GLY A 181 13.95 1.68 -17.26
N ILE A 182 12.80 1.10 -16.92
CA ILE A 182 12.40 0.90 -15.52
C ILE A 182 13.45 0.02 -14.83
N THR A 183 14.18 0.60 -13.87
CA THR A 183 15.14 -0.14 -13.04
C THR A 183 14.38 -1.16 -12.20
N LYS A 184 14.60 -2.44 -12.46
CA LYS A 184 14.06 -3.54 -11.68
C LYS A 184 15.01 -3.87 -10.53
N SER A 185 14.47 -4.30 -9.40
CA SER A 185 15.29 -4.83 -8.32
C SER A 185 16.07 -6.06 -8.79
N THR A 186 17.32 -6.18 -8.34
CA THR A 186 18.13 -7.38 -8.59
C THR A 186 17.41 -8.58 -8.00
N GLN A 187 17.06 -9.56 -8.84
CA GLN A 187 16.52 -10.82 -8.34
C GLN A 187 17.62 -11.53 -7.56
N GLN A 188 17.33 -11.88 -6.31
CA GLN A 188 18.27 -12.62 -5.47
C GLN A 188 18.61 -13.94 -6.16
N LYS A 189 19.91 -14.18 -6.38
CA LYS A 189 20.37 -15.48 -6.89
C LYS A 189 19.99 -16.54 -5.87
N LEU A 190 19.00 -17.37 -6.22
CA LEU A 190 18.65 -18.55 -5.45
C LEU A 190 19.75 -19.57 -5.69
N PHE A 191 20.69 -19.65 -4.75
CA PHE A 191 21.66 -20.73 -4.77
C PHE A 191 20.93 -22.02 -4.35
N PRO A 192 21.06 -23.10 -5.14
CA PRO A 192 20.56 -24.40 -4.69
C PRO A 192 21.26 -24.76 -3.38
N MET A 193 20.55 -25.44 -2.49
CA MET A 193 21.20 -25.96 -1.28
C MET A 193 22.28 -26.95 -1.70
N ASP A 194 23.50 -26.72 -1.23
CA ASP A 194 24.59 -27.66 -1.44
C ASP A 194 24.19 -29.05 -0.92
N PRO A 195 24.63 -30.13 -1.60
CA PRO A 195 24.37 -31.48 -1.14
C PRO A 195 24.91 -31.68 0.29
N PRO A 196 24.25 -32.51 1.11
CA PRO A 196 24.71 -32.78 2.47
C PRO A 196 26.13 -33.37 2.45
N ASN A 197 26.97 -32.95 3.40
CA ASN A 197 28.30 -33.52 3.58
C ASN A 197 28.16 -34.98 4.07
N ASN A 198 28.57 -35.93 3.23
CA ASN A 198 28.48 -37.37 3.48
C ASN A 198 29.80 -37.97 4.02
N THR A 199 30.75 -37.15 4.47
CA THR A 199 31.99 -37.63 5.10
C THR A 199 31.67 -38.49 6.32
N ASP A 200 32.18 -39.73 6.32
CA ASP A 200 32.07 -40.65 7.47
C ASP A 200 33.08 -40.25 8.55
N VAL A 201 32.57 -39.87 9.72
CA VAL A 201 33.36 -39.38 10.86
C VAL A 201 34.23 -40.49 11.46
N GLU A 202 33.69 -41.69 11.62
CA GLU A 202 34.40 -42.80 12.27
C GLU A 202 35.53 -43.33 11.36
N GLU A 203 35.24 -43.44 10.07
CA GLU A 203 36.26 -43.82 9.09
C GLU A 203 37.36 -42.76 9.00
N SER A 204 36.99 -41.48 9.01
CA SER A 204 37.95 -40.37 8.97
C SER A 204 38.87 -40.37 10.20
N ILE A 205 38.32 -40.58 11.41
CA ILE A 205 39.10 -40.68 12.65
C ILE A 205 40.08 -41.86 12.58
N LYS A 206 39.65 -43.01 12.05
CA LYS A 206 40.52 -44.17 11.88
C LYS A 206 41.66 -43.89 10.91
N ARG A 207 41.36 -43.31 9.75
CA ARG A 207 42.38 -42.97 8.73
C ARG A 207 43.39 -41.93 9.22
N VAL A 208 42.96 -40.97 10.04
CA VAL A 208 43.86 -40.01 10.70
C VAL A 208 44.75 -40.70 11.74
N LYS A 209 44.22 -41.63 12.53
CA LYS A 209 45.02 -42.40 13.52
C LYS A 209 46.04 -43.33 12.86
N ASP A 210 45.68 -43.90 11.72
CA ASP A 210 46.53 -44.83 10.96
C ASP A 210 47.54 -44.10 10.03
N ASP A 211 47.57 -42.75 10.05
CA ASP A 211 48.43 -41.88 9.22
C ASP A 211 48.37 -42.21 7.72
N ASP A 212 47.13 -42.33 7.19
CA ASP A 212 46.90 -42.67 5.78
C ASP A 212 47.39 -41.57 4.84
N SER A 213 48.46 -41.87 4.09
CA SER A 213 49.06 -40.95 3.09
C SER A 213 48.12 -40.52 1.96
N LYS A 214 46.96 -41.19 1.80
CA LYS A 214 45.96 -40.83 0.78
C LYS A 214 44.95 -39.80 1.26
N LEU A 215 44.87 -39.55 2.57
CA LEU A 215 43.98 -38.55 3.15
C LEU A 215 44.66 -37.18 3.13
N ILE A 216 44.44 -36.43 2.05
CA ILE A 216 45.07 -35.10 1.84
C ILE A 216 44.20 -33.99 2.42
N ASP A 217 42.89 -34.03 2.12
CA ASP A 217 41.92 -33.03 2.56
C ASP A 217 40.80 -33.70 3.36
N LEU A 218 40.53 -33.18 4.56
CA LEU A 218 39.46 -33.64 5.44
C LEU A 218 38.46 -32.50 5.69
N ASN A 219 37.26 -32.62 5.15
CA ASN A 219 36.18 -31.64 5.31
C ASN A 219 35.11 -32.13 6.29
N LEU A 220 35.06 -31.49 7.47
CA LEU A 220 34.10 -31.76 8.54
C LEU A 220 32.96 -30.73 8.64
N ASN A 221 32.86 -29.80 7.68
CA ASN A 221 31.84 -28.75 7.71
C ASN A 221 30.44 -29.33 7.47
N ASN A 222 29.44 -28.84 8.23
CA ASN A 222 28.01 -29.12 8.02
C ASN A 222 27.62 -30.62 8.01
N ILE A 223 28.36 -31.49 8.72
CA ILE A 223 27.99 -32.90 8.91
C ILE A 223 26.81 -32.97 9.90
N LYS A 224 25.71 -33.63 9.50
CA LYS A 224 24.46 -33.70 10.30
C LYS A 224 24.52 -34.63 11.51
N VAL A 225 25.51 -35.53 11.54
CA VAL A 225 25.67 -36.55 12.58
C VAL A 225 27.06 -36.37 13.17
N LEU A 226 27.16 -35.58 14.23
CA LEU A 226 28.32 -35.57 15.11
C LEU A 226 28.01 -36.52 16.27
N PRO A 227 28.88 -37.51 16.58
CA PRO A 227 28.73 -38.37 17.75
C PRO A 227 28.88 -37.59 19.07
#